data_AF-E4XN99-F1
#
_entry.id   AF-E4XN99-F1
#
_cell.length_a   1.000
_cell.length_b   1.000
_cell.length_c   1.000
_cell.angle_alpha   90.00
_cell.angle_beta   90.00
_cell.angle_gamma   90.00
#
_symmetry.space_group_name_H-M   'P 1'
#
loop_
_entity.id
_entity.type
_entity.pdbx_description
1 polymer ?
#
loop_
_entity_poly.entity_id
_entity_poly.type
_entity_poly.pdbx_seq_one_letter_code
_entity_poly.pdbx_strand_id
1 'polypeptide(L)'
;MDAGEWCLLESDPGVFSALIREFGCSGAQVDEIWSLDAENFEPLGEVFGLIFLFKWDGKKETASKGKVVSDMEHENLFWAQQVINNACGTQALISILLNIEGNKIKLGEELENFQNFTIGIDGESKGFALSNAEGIRKVHNSFSKQQLFELEEPKNQEKELPYHFVSFVPVNGRLWEIDGLQKGPIDHGEISCSNWIDAARPVLQTRMAQYQEGEVHFNLMACCEDKLIRLEKKLEAETLDYPKTQIQMQIEAEKEKRLNWDKDNARRKHNFMPMVVELLKQMATKGTLVSQVEKAQERTKEAIERRKKLKGAKQ
;
A
#
# COMPACT_ATOMS: atom_id res chain seq x y z
N MET A 1 -25.07 3.87 -8.10
CA MET A 1 -23.96 3.02 -8.60
C MET A 1 -23.08 3.92 -9.43
N ASP A 2 -22.18 4.64 -8.78
CA ASP A 2 -21.19 5.49 -9.45
C ASP A 2 -20.14 4.61 -10.11
N ALA A 3 -20.38 4.28 -11.37
CA ALA A 3 -19.53 3.38 -12.16
C ALA A 3 -18.15 3.99 -12.50
N GLY A 4 -17.75 5.11 -11.89
CA GLY A 4 -16.49 5.83 -12.15
C GLY A 4 -15.63 6.17 -10.92
N GLU A 5 -16.09 5.93 -9.69
CA GLU A 5 -15.35 6.34 -8.49
C GLU A 5 -14.29 5.31 -8.07
N TRP A 6 -13.17 5.80 -7.52
CA TRP A 6 -12.10 5.01 -6.93
C TRP A 6 -12.26 4.97 -5.41
N CYS A 7 -12.23 3.78 -4.83
CA CYS A 7 -12.44 3.59 -3.40
C CYS A 7 -11.12 3.73 -2.61
N LEU A 8 -11.22 4.05 -1.32
CA LEU A 8 -10.04 4.03 -0.44
C LEU A 8 -9.54 2.59 -0.26
N LEU A 9 -8.22 2.41 -0.47
CA LEU A 9 -7.52 1.16 -0.24
C LEU A 9 -6.83 1.19 1.13
N GLU A 10 -6.90 0.07 1.85
CA GLU A 10 -6.17 -0.12 3.10
C GLU A 10 -4.69 -0.41 2.83
N SER A 11 -3.78 0.15 3.64
CA SER A 11 -2.34 -0.10 3.54
C SER A 11 -2.01 -1.45 4.15
N ASP A 12 -2.22 -2.53 3.38
CA ASP A 12 -2.04 -3.90 3.83
C ASP A 12 -1.25 -4.70 2.78
N PRO A 13 -0.15 -5.40 3.16
CA PRO A 13 0.69 -6.13 2.21
C PRO A 13 -0.06 -7.28 1.52
N GLY A 14 -1.04 -7.89 2.19
CA GLY A 14 -1.89 -8.94 1.62
C GLY A 14 -2.85 -8.40 0.56
N VAL A 15 -3.37 -7.19 0.74
CA VAL A 15 -4.16 -6.46 -0.26
C VAL A 15 -3.29 -6.10 -1.47
N PHE A 16 -2.13 -5.48 -1.27
CA PHE A 16 -1.24 -5.10 -2.37
C PHE A 16 -0.69 -6.32 -3.13
N SER A 17 -0.32 -7.39 -2.41
CA SER A 17 0.08 -8.66 -3.03
C SER A 17 -1.05 -9.29 -3.85
N ALA A 18 -2.31 -9.17 -3.40
CA ALA A 18 -3.46 -9.65 -4.16
C ALA A 18 -3.76 -8.78 -5.39
N LEU A 19 -3.59 -7.45 -5.29
CA LEU A 19 -3.67 -6.54 -6.44
C LEU A 19 -2.69 -6.92 -7.55
N ILE A 20 -1.43 -7.18 -7.22
CA ILE A 20 -0.43 -7.64 -8.20
C ILE A 20 -0.94 -8.86 -8.96
N ARG A 21 -1.46 -9.87 -8.24
CA ARG A 21 -1.98 -11.11 -8.84
C ARG A 21 -3.20 -10.87 -9.73
N GLU A 22 -4.15 -10.04 -9.29
CA GLU A 22 -5.38 -9.74 -10.04
C GLU A 22 -5.12 -8.83 -11.25
N PHE A 23 -4.05 -8.03 -11.26
CA PHE A 23 -3.58 -7.35 -12.48
C PHE A 23 -2.98 -8.33 -13.50
N GLY A 24 -2.78 -9.60 -13.13
CA GLY A 24 -2.13 -10.61 -13.97
C GLY A 24 -0.60 -10.62 -13.86
N CYS A 25 -0.04 -9.83 -12.95
CA CYS A 25 1.40 -9.78 -12.73
C CYS A 25 1.88 -10.97 -11.89
N SER A 26 3.04 -11.53 -12.24
CA SER A 26 3.67 -12.64 -11.51
C SER A 26 5.17 -12.42 -11.33
N GLY A 27 5.73 -12.99 -10.25
CA GLY A 27 7.13 -12.81 -9.87
C GLY A 27 7.38 -11.74 -8.81
N ALA A 28 6.34 -11.02 -8.37
CA ALA A 28 6.43 -10.02 -7.31
C ALA A 28 5.37 -10.25 -6.21
N GLN A 29 5.72 -9.85 -4.99
CA GLN A 29 4.80 -9.72 -3.85
C GLN A 29 5.08 -8.44 -3.09
N VAL A 30 4.22 -8.10 -2.13
CA VAL A 30 4.41 -6.95 -1.23
C VAL A 30 4.49 -7.44 0.21
N ASP A 31 5.50 -6.96 0.94
CA ASP A 31 5.70 -7.23 2.36
C ASP A 31 5.86 -5.95 3.16
N GLU A 32 5.39 -5.95 4.40
CA GLU A 32 5.49 -4.80 5.31
C GLU A 32 6.85 -4.78 6.01
N ILE A 33 7.41 -3.57 6.15
CA ILE A 33 8.73 -3.29 6.73
C ILE A 33 8.57 -2.53 8.04
N TRP A 34 9.03 -3.15 9.13
CA TRP A 34 8.93 -2.60 10.49
C TRP A 34 10.13 -1.76 10.91
N SER A 35 11.31 -2.05 10.34
CA SER A 35 12.54 -1.29 10.58
C SER A 35 13.34 -1.14 9.29
N LEU A 36 14.09 -0.04 9.19
CA LEU A 36 14.97 0.26 8.06
C LEU A 36 16.33 -0.47 8.14
N ASP A 37 16.55 -1.29 9.17
CA ASP A 37 17.78 -2.08 9.33
C ASP A 37 17.92 -3.12 8.21
N ALA A 38 19.15 -3.32 7.72
CA ALA A 38 19.44 -4.21 6.59
C ALA A 38 18.90 -5.64 6.79
N GLU A 39 18.95 -6.14 8.03
CA GLU A 39 18.46 -7.46 8.44
C GLU A 39 16.97 -7.69 8.14
N ASN A 40 16.15 -6.62 8.06
CA ASN A 40 14.73 -6.73 7.71
C ASN A 40 14.50 -6.88 6.19
N PHE A 41 15.47 -6.46 5.37
CA PHE A 41 15.38 -6.56 3.91
C PHE A 41 16.00 -7.84 3.37
N GLU A 42 17.00 -8.43 4.05
CA GLU A 42 17.65 -9.68 3.61
C GLU A 42 16.64 -10.83 3.34
N PRO A 43 15.62 -11.08 4.18
CA PRO A 43 14.67 -12.15 3.94
C PRO A 43 13.79 -11.93 2.70
N LEU A 44 13.68 -10.70 2.20
CA LEU A 44 12.81 -10.33 1.07
C LEU A 44 13.44 -10.71 -0.28
N GLY A 45 14.76 -10.84 -0.33
CA GLY A 45 15.48 -11.08 -1.59
C GLY A 45 15.63 -9.81 -2.40
N GLU A 46 15.38 -9.90 -3.69
CA GLU A 46 15.45 -8.72 -4.54
C GLU A 46 14.25 -7.80 -4.27
N VAL A 47 14.53 -6.57 -3.89
CA VAL A 47 13.51 -5.53 -3.67
C VAL A 47 13.46 -4.64 -4.91
N PHE A 48 12.28 -4.56 -5.51
CA PHE A 48 12.01 -3.81 -6.73
C PHE A 48 11.64 -2.35 -6.47
N GLY A 49 10.98 -2.09 -5.34
CA GLY A 49 10.59 -0.74 -4.95
C GLY A 49 10.04 -0.70 -3.53
N LEU A 50 9.97 0.50 -2.96
CA LEU A 50 9.36 0.73 -1.65
C LEU A 50 8.12 1.61 -1.82
N ILE A 51 7.06 1.30 -1.06
CA ILE A 51 5.83 2.09 -0.96
C ILE A 51 5.81 2.70 0.43
N PHE A 52 5.82 4.03 0.53
CA PHE A 52 5.79 4.75 1.78
C PHE A 52 4.47 5.52 1.91
N LEU A 53 3.74 5.22 2.98
CA LEU A 53 2.51 5.89 3.37
C LEU A 53 2.80 6.80 4.56
N PHE A 54 2.33 8.04 4.48
CA PHE A 54 2.43 9.01 5.57
C PHE A 54 1.19 9.90 5.59
N LYS A 55 0.95 10.56 6.72
CA LYS A 55 -0.13 11.54 6.85
C LYS A 55 0.26 12.83 6.13
N TRP A 56 -0.55 13.27 5.18
CA TRP A 56 -0.26 14.48 4.42
C TRP A 56 -0.53 15.73 5.27
N ASP A 57 0.45 16.65 5.33
CA ASP A 57 0.33 17.89 6.11
C ASP A 57 -0.34 19.05 5.33
N GLY A 58 -0.83 18.77 4.12
CA GLY A 58 -1.50 19.74 3.24
C GLY A 58 -0.54 20.71 2.54
N LYS A 59 0.77 20.64 2.80
CA LYS A 59 1.77 21.42 2.06
C LYS A 59 2.16 20.61 0.82
N LYS A 60 1.91 21.18 -0.37
CA LYS A 60 2.27 20.55 -1.66
C LYS A 60 3.78 20.32 -1.80
N GLU A 61 4.58 21.12 -1.11
CA GLU A 61 6.02 20.97 -0.99
C GLU A 61 6.33 20.17 0.29
N THR A 62 5.95 18.90 0.32
CA THR A 62 6.59 17.98 1.26
C THR A 62 8.08 17.96 0.93
N ALA A 63 8.88 18.41 1.88
CA ALA A 63 10.33 18.58 1.94
C ALA A 63 11.18 17.36 1.49
N SER A 64 10.97 16.87 0.27
CA SER A 64 11.92 16.01 -0.43
C SER A 64 13.07 16.90 -0.92
N LYS A 65 14.30 16.55 -0.54
CA LYS A 65 15.51 17.30 -0.92
C LYS A 65 15.99 17.00 -2.34
N GLY A 66 15.33 16.08 -3.04
CA GLY A 66 15.69 15.69 -4.40
C GLY A 66 15.33 16.75 -5.44
N LYS A 67 15.89 16.61 -6.64
CA LYS A 67 15.59 17.50 -7.77
C LYS A 67 14.33 16.99 -8.46
N VAL A 68 13.29 17.82 -8.56
CA VAL A 68 12.14 17.50 -9.43
C VAL A 68 12.61 17.60 -10.88
N VAL A 69 12.44 16.51 -11.62
CA VAL A 69 12.91 16.36 -13.00
C VAL A 69 11.72 16.52 -13.95
N SER A 70 11.94 17.21 -15.06
CA SER A 70 10.89 17.43 -16.08
C SER A 70 10.74 16.23 -17.02
N ASP A 71 9.61 16.13 -17.73
CA ASP A 71 9.31 15.05 -18.69
C ASP A 71 10.38 14.82 -19.78
N MET A 72 11.14 15.86 -20.13
CA MET A 72 12.20 15.76 -21.13
C MET A 72 13.50 15.13 -20.60
N GLU A 73 13.67 15.04 -19.27
CA GLU A 73 14.91 14.60 -18.63
C GLU A 73 14.83 13.13 -18.13
N HIS A 74 13.70 12.43 -18.33
CA HIS A 74 13.47 11.07 -17.81
C HIS A 74 12.85 10.09 -18.82
N GLU A 75 13.28 10.12 -20.10
CA GLU A 75 12.65 9.40 -21.24
C GLU A 75 12.29 7.91 -21.04
N ASN A 76 12.84 7.21 -20.03
CA ASN A 76 12.55 5.80 -19.73
C ASN A 76 11.93 5.53 -18.35
N LEU A 77 11.45 6.56 -17.64
CA LEU A 77 10.80 6.40 -16.34
C LEU A 77 9.28 6.55 -16.48
N PHE A 78 8.54 5.59 -15.95
CA PHE A 78 7.10 5.70 -15.77
C PHE A 78 6.81 6.57 -14.54
N TRP A 79 6.36 7.81 -14.77
CA TRP A 79 5.77 8.69 -13.76
C TRP A 79 4.40 9.15 -14.24
N ALA A 80 3.40 9.09 -13.38
CA ALA A 80 2.05 9.55 -13.68
C ALA A 80 1.62 10.56 -12.61
N GLN A 81 1.00 11.66 -13.03
CA GLN A 81 0.41 12.63 -12.12
C GLN A 81 -0.91 12.07 -11.57
N GLN A 82 -1.15 12.27 -10.29
CA GLN A 82 -2.41 11.87 -9.67
C GLN A 82 -3.52 12.85 -10.05
N VAL A 83 -4.48 12.36 -10.85
CA VAL A 83 -5.65 13.14 -11.30
C VAL A 83 -6.94 12.81 -10.53
N ILE A 84 -6.92 11.72 -9.76
CA ILE A 84 -8.06 11.18 -9.01
C ILE A 84 -7.69 10.96 -7.54
N ASN A 85 -8.66 11.13 -6.65
CA ASN A 85 -8.50 10.80 -5.24
C ASN A 85 -8.59 9.29 -5.03
N ASN A 86 -8.08 8.80 -3.89
CA ASN A 86 -8.17 7.42 -3.43
C ASN A 86 -7.43 6.34 -4.27
N ALA A 87 -6.90 6.68 -5.45
CA ALA A 87 -6.12 5.77 -6.28
C ALA A 87 -4.62 5.74 -5.96
N CYS A 88 -4.14 6.58 -5.03
CA CYS A 88 -2.73 6.80 -4.73
C CYS A 88 -1.96 5.50 -4.40
N GLY A 89 -2.56 4.58 -3.64
CA GLY A 89 -1.93 3.28 -3.34
C GLY A 89 -1.71 2.42 -4.58
N THR A 90 -2.71 2.31 -5.46
CA THR A 90 -2.59 1.57 -6.73
C THR A 90 -1.63 2.25 -7.70
N GLN A 91 -1.66 3.58 -7.77
CA GLN A 91 -0.73 4.36 -8.59
C GLN A 91 0.72 4.18 -8.12
N ALA A 92 0.99 4.18 -6.81
CA ALA A 92 2.32 3.89 -6.26
C ALA A 92 2.78 2.47 -6.61
N LEU A 93 1.90 1.47 -6.49
CA LEU A 93 2.22 0.09 -6.86
C LEU A 93 2.53 -0.05 -8.35
N ILE A 94 1.68 0.49 -9.23
CA ILE A 94 1.89 0.45 -10.69
C ILE A 94 3.17 1.20 -11.08
N SER A 95 3.45 2.33 -10.41
CA SER A 95 4.68 3.08 -10.62
C SER A 95 5.91 2.24 -10.30
N ILE A 96 5.86 1.35 -9.32
CA ILE A 96 6.95 0.38 -9.10
C ILE A 96 6.98 -0.62 -10.23
N LEU A 97 5.88 -1.34 -10.49
CA LEU A 97 5.83 -2.45 -11.43
C LEU A 97 6.31 -2.06 -12.85
N LEU A 98 5.86 -0.90 -13.35
CA LEU A 98 6.20 -0.43 -14.69
C LEU A 98 7.62 0.14 -14.83
N ASN A 99 8.32 0.33 -13.71
CA ASN A 99 9.71 0.77 -13.66
C ASN A 99 10.69 -0.37 -13.31
N ILE A 100 10.20 -1.61 -13.16
CA ILE A 100 11.10 -2.75 -12.92
C ILE A 100 11.92 -3.02 -14.18
N GLU A 101 13.24 -2.89 -14.04
CA GLU A 101 14.17 -3.12 -15.14
C GLU A 101 14.42 -4.61 -15.38
N GLY A 102 14.47 -4.96 -16.67
CA GLY A 102 14.72 -6.32 -17.14
C GLY A 102 13.51 -7.25 -16.98
N ASN A 103 13.65 -8.48 -17.48
CA ASN A 103 12.58 -9.49 -17.46
C ASN A 103 12.50 -10.22 -16.09
N LYS A 104 12.56 -9.46 -14.99
CA LYS A 104 12.55 -10.01 -13.62
C LYS A 104 11.16 -10.46 -13.19
N ILE A 105 10.14 -9.78 -13.69
CA ILE A 105 8.72 -10.08 -13.45
C ILE A 105 7.99 -10.24 -14.78
N LYS A 106 6.78 -10.82 -14.74
CA LYS A 106 5.85 -10.79 -15.87
C LYS A 106 4.71 -9.85 -15.50
N LEU A 107 4.57 -8.74 -16.22
CA LEU A 107 3.56 -7.71 -15.93
C LEU A 107 2.14 -8.21 -16.19
N GLY A 108 1.96 -9.07 -17.20
CA GLY A 108 0.66 -9.56 -17.61
C GLY A 108 -0.02 -8.61 -18.59
N GLU A 109 -1.00 -9.12 -19.32
CA GLU A 109 -1.58 -8.45 -20.49
C GLU A 109 -2.14 -7.05 -20.17
N GLU A 110 -2.84 -6.89 -19.05
CA GLU A 110 -3.46 -5.60 -18.67
C GLU A 110 -2.40 -4.51 -18.46
N LEU A 111 -1.36 -4.80 -17.67
CA LEU A 111 -0.30 -3.83 -17.36
C LEU A 111 0.66 -3.64 -18.54
N GLU A 112 0.93 -4.66 -19.35
CA GLU A 112 1.72 -4.54 -20.58
C GLU A 112 1.02 -3.65 -21.61
N ASN A 113 -0.28 -3.85 -21.82
CA ASN A 113 -1.08 -3.00 -22.71
C ASN A 113 -1.10 -1.55 -22.22
N PHE A 114 -1.28 -1.36 -20.91
CA PHE A 114 -1.25 -0.03 -20.31
C PHE A 114 0.13 0.64 -20.42
N GLN A 115 1.22 -0.10 -20.17
CA GLN A 115 2.58 0.39 -20.35
C GLN A 115 2.80 0.83 -21.79
N ASN A 116 2.49 -0.03 -22.77
CA ASN A 116 2.64 0.25 -24.19
C ASN A 116 1.83 1.48 -24.64
N PHE A 117 0.60 1.64 -24.14
CA PHE A 117 -0.25 2.78 -24.44
C PHE A 117 0.31 4.10 -23.90
N THR A 118 1.05 4.05 -22.78
CA THR A 118 1.56 5.22 -22.07
C THR A 118 3.01 5.58 -22.43
N ILE A 119 3.61 4.89 -23.40
CA ILE A 119 4.95 5.22 -23.92
C ILE A 119 4.89 6.59 -24.62
N GLY A 120 5.82 7.48 -24.26
CA GLY A 120 6.03 8.75 -24.96
C GLY A 120 4.99 9.85 -24.69
N ILE A 121 4.04 9.62 -23.77
CA ILE A 121 3.11 10.68 -23.32
C ILE A 121 3.57 11.29 -21.99
N ASP A 122 3.15 12.53 -21.74
CA ASP A 122 3.50 13.31 -20.55
C ASP A 122 2.84 12.74 -19.26
N GLY A 123 3.37 13.13 -18.11
CA GLY A 123 2.92 12.59 -16.83
C GLY A 123 1.45 12.88 -16.48
N GLU A 124 0.91 14.03 -16.93
CA GLU A 124 -0.51 14.38 -16.74
C GLU A 124 -1.39 13.45 -17.58
N SER A 125 -1.05 13.26 -18.85
CA SER A 125 -1.72 12.32 -19.76
C SER A 125 -1.66 10.87 -19.25
N LYS A 126 -0.53 10.43 -18.67
CA LYS A 126 -0.42 9.12 -17.99
C LYS A 126 -1.38 9.00 -16.82
N GLY A 127 -1.53 10.07 -16.04
CA GLY A 127 -2.51 10.16 -14.95
C GLY A 127 -3.95 9.99 -15.43
N PHE A 128 -4.33 10.69 -16.50
CA PHE A 128 -5.65 10.53 -17.13
C PHE A 128 -5.86 9.15 -17.74
N ALA A 129 -4.84 8.56 -18.36
CA ALA A 129 -4.92 7.19 -18.86
C ALA A 129 -5.20 6.21 -17.71
N LEU A 130 -4.48 6.34 -16.58
CA LEU A 130 -4.66 5.49 -15.41
C LEU A 130 -6.06 5.63 -14.82
N SER A 131 -6.59 6.85 -14.69
CA SER A 131 -7.90 7.08 -14.09
C SER A 131 -9.06 6.49 -14.90
N ASN A 132 -8.88 6.38 -16.22
CA ASN A 132 -9.84 5.81 -17.16
C ASN A 132 -9.59 4.31 -17.46
N ALA A 133 -8.52 3.71 -16.92
CA ALA A 133 -8.21 2.30 -17.12
C ALA A 133 -9.21 1.42 -16.36
N GLU A 134 -10.28 0.98 -17.04
CA GLU A 134 -11.36 0.22 -16.41
C GLU A 134 -10.91 -1.09 -15.78
N GLY A 135 -10.00 -1.84 -16.42
CA GLY A 135 -9.51 -3.11 -15.87
C GLY A 135 -8.77 -2.89 -14.55
N ILE A 136 -7.84 -1.94 -14.54
CA ILE A 136 -7.11 -1.53 -13.33
C ILE A 136 -8.07 -1.07 -12.23
N ARG A 137 -9.05 -0.21 -12.57
CA ARG A 137 -10.03 0.32 -11.62
C ARG A 137 -10.95 -0.76 -11.05
N LYS A 138 -11.40 -1.71 -11.86
CA LYS A 138 -12.21 -2.86 -11.42
C LYS A 138 -11.44 -3.72 -10.43
N VAL A 139 -10.18 -4.02 -10.71
CA VAL A 139 -9.32 -4.77 -9.79
C VAL A 139 -9.12 -3.99 -8.49
N HIS A 140 -8.76 -2.71 -8.56
CA HIS A 140 -8.60 -1.84 -7.38
C HIS A 140 -9.86 -1.83 -6.49
N ASN A 141 -11.03 -1.55 -7.06
CA ASN A 141 -12.30 -1.49 -6.31
C ASN A 141 -12.75 -2.87 -5.81
N SER A 142 -12.22 -3.97 -6.35
CA SER A 142 -12.53 -5.31 -5.82
C SER A 142 -11.92 -5.56 -4.43
N PHE A 143 -10.93 -4.76 -4.00
CA PHE A 143 -10.25 -4.89 -2.71
C PHE A 143 -10.58 -3.78 -1.72
N SER A 144 -11.43 -2.83 -2.10
CA SER A 144 -11.91 -1.82 -1.17
C SER A 144 -12.96 -2.39 -0.21
N LYS A 145 -13.09 -1.76 0.96
CA LYS A 145 -14.14 -2.10 1.92
C LYS A 145 -15.49 -1.81 1.27
N GLN A 146 -16.45 -2.73 1.39
CA GLN A 146 -17.82 -2.45 0.95
C GLN A 146 -18.35 -1.24 1.72
N GLN A 147 -18.69 -0.17 1.02
CA GLN A 147 -19.47 0.92 1.60
C GLN A 147 -20.90 0.41 1.81
N LEU A 148 -21.22 0.10 3.07
CA LEU A 148 -22.51 -0.49 3.45
C LEU A 148 -23.67 0.52 3.39
N PHE A 149 -23.36 1.83 3.36
CA PHE A 149 -24.33 2.92 3.31
C PHE A 149 -23.72 4.16 2.62
N GLU A 150 -24.55 4.92 1.89
CA GLU A 150 -24.35 6.36 1.68
C GLU A 150 -24.73 7.08 2.99
N LEU A 151 -23.95 6.91 4.06
CA LEU A 151 -24.14 7.75 5.24
C LEU A 151 -23.53 9.11 4.93
N GLU A 152 -24.37 10.15 4.83
CA GLU A 152 -23.89 11.53 4.85
C GLU A 152 -22.94 11.69 6.05
N GLU A 153 -21.67 11.96 5.79
CA GLU A 153 -20.71 12.19 6.87
C GLU A 153 -21.24 13.35 7.75
N PRO A 154 -21.30 13.19 9.07
CA PRO A 154 -21.70 14.28 9.94
C PRO A 154 -20.74 15.45 9.70
N LYS A 155 -21.29 16.61 9.27
CA LYS A 155 -20.57 17.84 8.86
C LYS A 155 -19.55 18.42 9.86
N ASN A 156 -19.40 17.79 11.02
CA ASN A 156 -18.63 18.24 12.18
C ASN A 156 -17.50 17.28 12.62
N GLN A 157 -17.15 16.26 11.83
CA GLN A 157 -15.87 15.57 12.05
C GLN A 157 -14.75 16.50 11.53
N GLU A 158 -13.79 16.83 12.40
CA GLU A 158 -12.50 17.38 11.96
C GLU A 158 -12.01 16.47 10.83
N LYS A 159 -11.92 17.00 9.59
CA LYS A 159 -11.45 16.22 8.44
C LYS A 159 -10.06 15.71 8.80
N GLU A 160 -9.96 14.43 9.16
CA GLU A 160 -8.66 13.79 9.35
C GLU A 160 -7.87 14.02 8.06
N LEU A 161 -6.66 14.58 8.21
CA LEU A 161 -5.79 14.85 7.07
C LEU A 161 -5.56 13.54 6.31
N PRO A 162 -5.69 13.52 4.97
CA PRO A 162 -5.63 12.28 4.23
C PRO A 162 -4.21 11.72 4.26
N TYR A 163 -4.10 10.40 4.25
CA TYR A 163 -2.83 9.72 4.04
C TYR A 163 -2.45 9.75 2.56
N HIS A 164 -1.14 9.81 2.28
CA HIS A 164 -0.60 9.85 0.93
C HIS A 164 0.47 8.78 0.70
N PHE A 165 0.41 8.14 -0.47
CA PHE A 165 1.35 7.12 -0.89
C PHE A 165 2.37 7.72 -1.85
N VAL A 166 3.64 7.40 -1.63
CA VAL A 166 4.73 7.63 -2.57
C VAL A 166 5.51 6.34 -2.78
N SER A 167 6.16 6.19 -3.93
CA SER A 167 7.02 5.03 -4.19
C SER A 167 8.47 5.43 -4.46
N PHE A 168 9.41 4.61 -4.02
CA PHE A 168 10.84 4.73 -4.31
C PHE A 168 11.28 3.58 -5.21
N VAL A 169 11.97 3.89 -6.30
CA VAL A 169 12.41 2.90 -7.30
C VAL A 169 13.86 3.14 -7.74
N PRO A 170 14.67 2.09 -7.91
CA PRO A 170 15.97 2.17 -8.56
C PRO A 170 15.83 2.05 -10.08
N VAL A 171 16.19 3.08 -10.84
CA VAL A 171 16.13 3.04 -12.31
C VAL A 171 17.39 3.67 -12.89
N ASN A 172 18.05 2.96 -13.81
CA ASN A 172 19.29 3.35 -14.49
C ASN A 172 20.40 3.76 -13.51
N GLY A 173 20.54 3.03 -12.40
CA GLY A 173 21.55 3.31 -11.36
C GLY A 173 21.29 4.57 -10.54
N ARG A 174 20.08 5.14 -10.60
CA ARG A 174 19.65 6.30 -9.80
C ARG A 174 18.46 5.96 -8.92
N LEU A 175 18.35 6.65 -7.77
CA LEU A 175 17.21 6.53 -6.88
C LEU A 175 16.16 7.58 -7.22
N TRP A 176 14.95 7.12 -7.50
CA TRP A 176 13.81 7.98 -7.82
C TRP A 176 12.73 7.87 -6.77
N GLU A 177 12.13 9.01 -6.43
CA GLU A 177 10.87 9.09 -5.71
C GLU A 177 9.76 9.49 -6.69
N ILE A 178 8.73 8.66 -6.74
CA ILE A 178 7.54 8.82 -7.57
C ILE A 178 6.40 9.23 -6.65
N ASP A 179 6.09 10.53 -6.70
CA ASP A 179 4.95 11.14 -6.02
C ASP A 179 4.01 11.73 -7.07
N GLY A 180 2.78 11.24 -7.11
CA GLY A 180 1.77 11.70 -8.07
C GLY A 180 1.26 13.11 -7.82
N LEU A 181 1.48 13.69 -6.63
CA LEU A 181 1.10 15.08 -6.32
C LEU A 181 2.18 16.09 -6.74
N GLN A 182 3.37 15.63 -7.13
CA GLN A 182 4.45 16.48 -7.62
C GLN A 182 4.25 16.83 -9.09
N LYS A 183 5.12 17.70 -9.61
CA LYS A 183 5.14 18.10 -11.03
C LYS A 183 5.96 17.17 -11.92
N GLY A 184 6.58 16.15 -11.33
CA GLY A 184 7.46 15.21 -11.99
C GLY A 184 8.12 14.27 -10.97
N PRO A 185 8.87 13.27 -11.44
CA PRO A 185 9.65 12.40 -10.58
C PRO A 185 10.75 13.18 -9.85
N ILE A 186 11.10 12.75 -8.65
CA ILE A 186 12.14 13.36 -7.83
C ILE A 186 13.40 12.50 -7.86
N ASP A 187 14.51 13.09 -8.33
CA ASP A 187 15.82 12.45 -8.39
C ASP A 187 16.59 12.65 -7.08
N HIS A 188 16.95 11.55 -6.42
CA HIS A 188 17.75 11.53 -5.19
C HIS A 188 19.25 11.27 -5.45
N GLY A 189 19.66 11.12 -6.71
CA GLY A 189 21.05 10.94 -7.14
C GLY A 189 21.40 9.50 -7.51
N GLU A 190 22.68 9.30 -7.82
CA GLU A 190 23.23 7.99 -8.19
C GLU A 190 23.28 7.04 -6.99
N ILE A 191 22.97 5.78 -7.24
CA ILE A 191 23.08 4.70 -6.28
C ILE A 191 24.57 4.32 -6.20
N SER A 192 25.27 4.88 -5.21
CA SER A 192 26.69 4.63 -4.97
C SER A 192 26.98 3.34 -4.21
N CYS A 193 25.95 2.74 -3.61
CA CYS A 193 26.04 1.49 -2.84
C CYS A 193 25.77 0.27 -3.72
N SER A 194 26.24 -0.90 -3.30
CA SER A 194 25.91 -2.17 -3.96
C SER A 194 24.43 -2.52 -3.86
N ASN A 195 23.75 -2.05 -2.80
CA ASN A 195 22.32 -2.19 -2.59
C ASN A 195 21.65 -0.81 -2.58
N TRP A 196 20.66 -0.60 -3.44
CA TRP A 196 19.94 0.67 -3.55
C TRP A 196 19.13 1.03 -2.29
N ILE A 197 18.77 0.04 -1.47
CA ILE A 197 18.08 0.25 -0.19
C ILE A 197 18.94 1.08 0.77
N ASP A 198 20.27 0.91 0.74
CA ASP A 198 21.18 1.71 1.56
C ASP A 198 21.20 3.19 1.12
N ALA A 199 21.00 3.46 -0.17
CA ALA A 199 20.82 4.81 -0.69
C ALA A 199 19.45 5.40 -0.32
N ALA A 200 18.40 4.57 -0.28
CA ALA A 200 17.04 5.00 0.09
C ALA A 200 16.85 5.24 1.60
N ARG A 201 17.57 4.50 2.45
CA ARG A 201 17.49 4.59 3.92
C ARG A 201 17.63 6.03 4.45
N PRO A 202 18.68 6.81 4.13
CA PRO A 202 18.82 8.17 4.65
C PRO A 202 17.72 9.12 4.16
N VAL A 203 17.19 8.89 2.95
CA VAL A 203 16.06 9.67 2.40
C VAL A 203 14.80 9.41 3.22
N LEU A 204 14.48 8.13 3.48
CA LEU A 204 13.35 7.72 4.31
C LEU A 204 13.47 8.20 5.75
N GLN A 205 14.65 8.05 6.37
CA GLN A 205 14.92 8.53 7.73
C GLN A 205 14.75 10.04 7.84
N THR A 206 15.27 10.80 6.86
CA THR A 206 15.09 12.26 6.82
C THR A 206 13.62 12.63 6.74
N ARG A 207 12.83 11.90 5.93
CA ARG A 207 11.39 12.12 5.80
C ARG A 207 10.62 11.79 7.07
N MET A 208 10.94 10.65 7.70
CA MET A 208 10.33 10.26 8.98
C MET A 208 10.64 11.25 10.11
N ALA A 209 11.85 11.80 10.13
CA ALA A 209 12.29 12.78 11.14
C ALA A 209 11.61 14.16 11.02
N GLN A 210 10.91 14.45 9.92
CA GLN A 210 10.15 15.70 9.76
C GLN A 210 8.84 15.73 10.54
N TYR A 211 8.33 14.56 10.95
CA TYR A 211 7.11 14.44 11.74
C TYR A 211 7.40 14.59 13.23
N GLN A 212 6.42 15.10 13.99
CA GLN A 212 6.61 15.37 15.41
C GLN A 212 6.92 14.09 16.19
N GLU A 213 7.75 14.21 17.22
CA GLU A 213 8.11 13.11 18.11
C GLU A 213 6.84 12.47 18.71
N GLY A 214 6.51 11.25 18.27
CA GLY A 214 5.30 10.52 18.64
C GLY A 214 4.24 10.36 17.54
N GLU A 215 4.39 10.99 16.37
CA GLU A 215 3.53 10.76 15.21
C GLU A 215 4.03 9.53 14.42
N VAL A 216 3.57 8.34 14.85
CA VAL A 216 3.97 7.03 14.28
C VAL A 216 3.07 6.54 13.15
N HIS A 217 2.29 7.43 12.52
CA HIS A 217 1.32 7.05 11.49
C HIS A 217 1.98 7.00 10.10
N PHE A 218 2.99 6.15 9.96
CA PHE A 218 3.58 5.80 8.68
C PHE A 218 3.53 4.28 8.49
N ASN A 219 3.47 3.86 7.24
CA ASN A 219 3.58 2.47 6.85
C ASN A 219 4.58 2.38 5.69
N LEU A 220 5.45 1.40 5.75
CA LEU A 220 6.44 1.14 4.72
C LEU A 220 6.25 -0.29 4.23
N MET A 221 6.09 -0.44 2.93
CA MET A 221 6.01 -1.75 2.28
C MET A 221 7.09 -1.86 1.22
N ALA A 222 7.58 -3.08 1.00
CA ALA A 222 8.50 -3.41 -0.06
C ALA A 222 7.79 -4.26 -1.11
N CYS A 223 7.86 -3.85 -2.37
CA CYS A 223 7.56 -4.71 -3.49
C CYS A 223 8.83 -5.49 -3.83
N CYS A 224 8.81 -6.81 -3.67
CA CYS A 224 9.98 -7.67 -3.79
C CYS A 224 9.67 -8.93 -4.61
N GLU A 225 10.71 -9.71 -4.93
CA GLU A 225 10.59 -11.00 -5.59
C GLU A 225 9.58 -11.90 -4.84
N ASP A 226 8.73 -12.60 -5.60
CA ASP A 226 7.81 -13.59 -5.03
C ASP A 226 8.62 -14.66 -4.26
N LYS A 227 8.40 -14.70 -2.94
CA LYS A 227 9.15 -15.54 -2.03
C LYS A 227 8.87 -17.02 -2.24
N LEU A 228 7.66 -17.41 -2.63
CA LEU A 228 7.36 -18.80 -2.95
C LEU A 228 8.13 -19.24 -4.19
N ILE A 229 8.08 -18.45 -5.27
CA ILE A 229 8.81 -18.77 -6.52
C ILE A 229 10.31 -18.91 -6.24
N ARG A 230 10.88 -17.99 -5.46
CA ARG A 230 12.30 -18.03 -5.08
C ARG A 230 12.64 -19.27 -4.23
N LEU A 231 11.81 -19.61 -3.24
CA LEU A 231 12.05 -20.76 -2.37
C LEU A 231 11.86 -22.09 -3.12
N GLU A 232 10.90 -22.18 -4.03
CA GLU A 232 10.68 -23.36 -4.88
C GLU A 232 11.90 -23.59 -5.79
N LYS A 233 12.41 -22.55 -6.46
CA LYS A 233 13.67 -22.65 -7.24
C LYS A 233 14.85 -23.08 -6.37
N LYS A 234 14.97 -22.56 -5.15
CA LYS A 234 16.02 -22.96 -4.20
C LYS A 234 15.87 -24.43 -3.79
N LEU A 235 14.64 -24.90 -3.57
CA LEU A 235 14.37 -26.29 -3.21
C LEU A 235 14.74 -27.26 -4.33
N GLU A 236 14.45 -26.90 -5.58
CA GLU A 236 14.79 -27.68 -6.77
C GLU A 236 16.31 -27.78 -6.98
N ALA A 237 17.04 -26.69 -6.73
CA ALA A 237 18.50 -26.64 -6.88
C ALA A 237 19.26 -27.34 -5.74
N GLU A 238 18.63 -27.50 -4.57
CA GLU A 238 19.27 -28.09 -3.40
C GLU A 238 19.39 -29.61 -3.54
N THR A 239 20.47 -30.18 -3.01
CA THR A 239 20.74 -31.63 -3.03
C THR A 239 20.76 -32.24 -1.64
N LEU A 240 21.04 -31.45 -0.61
CA LEU A 240 21.16 -31.91 0.78
C LEU A 240 19.80 -31.96 1.50
N ASP A 241 19.53 -33.07 2.20
CA ASP A 241 18.23 -33.31 2.85
C ASP A 241 17.90 -32.32 3.98
N TYR A 242 18.89 -31.92 4.77
CA TYR A 242 18.67 -31.01 5.89
C TYR A 242 18.27 -29.58 5.43
N PRO A 243 19.02 -28.92 4.51
CA PRO A 243 18.58 -27.67 3.90
C PRO A 243 17.23 -27.78 3.16
N LYS A 244 16.96 -28.88 2.45
CA LYS A 244 15.64 -29.11 1.81
C LYS A 244 14.50 -29.04 2.81
N THR A 245 14.65 -29.69 3.95
CA THR A 245 13.65 -29.70 5.02
C THR A 245 13.38 -28.28 5.52
N GLN A 246 14.44 -27.48 5.71
CA GLN A 246 14.30 -26.08 6.13
C GLN A 246 13.57 -25.24 5.07
N ILE A 247 13.92 -25.39 3.79
CA ILE A 247 13.27 -24.67 2.69
C ILE A 247 11.79 -25.06 2.57
N GLN A 248 11.45 -26.35 2.72
CA GLN A 248 10.07 -26.83 2.73
C GLN A 248 9.26 -26.22 3.87
N MET A 249 9.83 -26.11 5.08
CA MET A 249 9.16 -25.42 6.20
C MET A 249 8.90 -23.94 5.89
N GLN A 250 9.84 -23.26 5.23
CA GLN A 250 9.66 -21.86 4.83
C GLN A 250 8.58 -21.69 3.76
N ILE A 251 8.50 -22.62 2.80
CA ILE A 251 7.45 -22.65 1.78
C ILE A 251 6.08 -22.83 2.45
N GLU A 252 5.96 -23.75 3.39
CA GLU A 252 4.69 -24.00 4.07
C GLU A 252 4.25 -22.79 4.90
N ALA A 253 5.17 -22.16 5.63
CA ALA A 253 4.89 -20.93 6.36
C ALA A 253 4.43 -19.79 5.44
N GLU A 254 5.03 -19.64 4.26
CA GLU A 254 4.62 -18.63 3.28
C GLU A 254 3.26 -18.96 2.64
N LYS A 255 2.94 -20.24 2.41
CA LYS A 255 1.61 -20.68 1.96
C LYS A 255 0.53 -20.40 3.01
N GLU A 256 0.80 -20.69 4.28
CA GLU A 256 -0.12 -20.39 5.38
C GLU A 256 -0.39 -18.89 5.51
N LYS A 257 0.68 -18.08 5.39
CA LYS A 257 0.58 -16.62 5.36
C LYS A 257 -0.33 -16.13 4.22
N ARG A 258 -0.15 -16.64 2.99
CA ARG A 258 -1.01 -16.30 1.85
C ARG A 258 -2.46 -16.73 2.06
N LEU A 259 -2.68 -17.91 2.63
CA LEU A 259 -4.02 -18.39 2.97
C LEU A 259 -4.71 -17.46 3.98
N ASN A 260 -3.97 -16.95 4.97
CA ASN A 260 -4.50 -15.99 5.93
C ASN A 260 -4.84 -14.65 5.27
N TRP A 261 -3.99 -14.15 4.37
CA TRP A 261 -4.32 -12.97 3.55
C TRP A 261 -5.58 -13.16 2.71
N ASP A 262 -5.77 -14.33 2.10
CA ASP A 262 -6.98 -14.61 1.30
C ASP A 262 -8.24 -14.65 2.18
N LYS A 263 -8.15 -15.24 3.39
CA LYS A 263 -9.23 -15.20 4.38
C LYS A 263 -9.56 -13.77 4.81
N ASP A 264 -8.55 -12.96 5.07
CA ASP A 264 -8.75 -11.57 5.48
C ASP A 264 -9.32 -10.71 4.35
N ASN A 265 -8.88 -10.93 3.10
CA ASN A 265 -9.48 -10.32 1.91
C ASN A 265 -10.94 -10.76 1.72
N ALA A 266 -11.27 -12.03 1.93
CA ALA A 266 -12.64 -12.52 1.89
C ALA A 266 -13.52 -11.84 2.97
N ARG A 267 -12.98 -11.63 4.18
CA ARG A 267 -13.66 -10.88 5.25
C ARG A 267 -13.86 -9.42 4.88
N ARG A 268 -12.84 -8.74 4.33
CA ARG A 268 -12.93 -7.34 3.88
C ARG A 268 -14.03 -7.11 2.85
N LYS A 269 -14.21 -8.07 1.93
CA LYS A 269 -15.24 -8.02 0.88
C LYS A 269 -16.63 -8.48 1.36
N HIS A 270 -16.75 -9.04 2.56
CA HIS A 270 -18.00 -9.63 3.04
C HIS A 270 -18.99 -8.58 3.58
N ASN A 271 -20.26 -8.68 3.15
CA ASN A 271 -21.33 -7.84 3.68
C ASN A 271 -21.81 -8.37 5.04
N PHE A 272 -21.34 -7.77 6.14
CA PHE A 272 -21.77 -8.16 7.49
C PHE A 272 -23.15 -7.62 7.92
N MET A 273 -23.81 -6.77 7.13
CA MET A 273 -25.09 -6.16 7.53
C MET A 273 -26.19 -7.17 7.85
N PRO A 274 -26.44 -8.20 7.03
CA PRO A 274 -27.45 -9.21 7.35
C PRO A 274 -27.15 -9.90 8.69
N MET A 275 -25.88 -10.22 8.96
CA MET A 275 -25.46 -10.83 10.23
C MET A 275 -25.69 -9.88 11.42
N VAL A 276 -25.34 -8.60 11.29
CA VAL A 276 -25.54 -7.59 12.33
C VAL A 276 -27.03 -7.41 12.64
N VAL A 277 -27.86 -7.28 11.60
CA VAL A 277 -29.32 -7.14 11.76
C VAL A 277 -29.92 -8.37 12.44
N GLU A 278 -29.50 -9.57 12.05
CA GLU A 278 -29.99 -10.80 12.67
C GLU A 278 -29.53 -10.92 14.12
N LEU A 279 -28.28 -10.58 14.42
CA LEU A 279 -27.78 -10.54 15.80
C LEU A 279 -28.61 -9.60 16.68
N LEU A 280 -28.92 -8.39 16.19
CA LEU A 280 -29.75 -7.43 16.90
C LEU A 280 -31.18 -7.96 17.15
N LYS A 281 -31.78 -8.62 16.16
CA LYS A 281 -33.09 -9.27 16.32
C LYS A 281 -33.06 -10.34 17.41
N GLN A 282 -32.06 -11.23 17.38
CA GLN A 282 -31.90 -12.30 18.38
C GLN A 282 -31.69 -11.74 19.79
N MET A 283 -30.92 -10.65 19.93
CA MET A 283 -30.74 -9.95 21.21
C MET A 283 -32.04 -9.31 21.71
N ALA A 284 -32.85 -8.75 20.81
CA ALA A 284 -34.15 -8.20 21.15
C ALA A 284 -35.12 -9.29 21.62
N THR A 285 -35.20 -10.42 20.89
CA THR A 285 -36.04 -11.57 21.26
C THR A 285 -35.65 -12.16 22.62
N LYS A 286 -34.35 -12.19 22.94
CA LYS A 286 -33.84 -12.65 24.24
C LYS A 286 -33.96 -11.60 25.35
N GLY A 287 -34.46 -10.39 25.05
CA GLY A 287 -34.60 -9.30 26.01
C GLY A 287 -33.27 -8.70 26.51
N THR A 288 -32.13 -9.04 25.89
CA THR A 288 -30.80 -8.58 26.34
C THR A 288 -30.36 -7.28 25.69
N LEU A 289 -30.95 -6.92 24.55
CA LEU A 289 -30.53 -5.77 23.74
C LEU A 289 -30.47 -4.46 24.53
N VAL A 290 -31.55 -4.07 25.21
CA VAL A 290 -31.64 -2.80 25.94
C VAL A 290 -30.55 -2.71 27.02
N SER A 291 -30.40 -3.77 27.83
CA SER A 291 -29.37 -3.81 28.88
C SER A 291 -27.94 -3.68 28.35
N GLN A 292 -27.66 -4.20 27.14
CA GLN A 292 -26.34 -4.10 26.53
C GLN A 292 -26.09 -2.69 25.96
N VAL A 293 -27.13 -2.06 25.42
CA VAL A 293 -27.07 -0.66 24.96
C VAL A 293 -26.81 0.28 26.14
N GLU A 294 -27.50 0.10 27.27
CA GLU A 294 -27.28 0.90 28.48
C GLU A 294 -25.86 0.74 29.01
N LYS A 295 -25.36 -0.50 29.13
CA LYS A 295 -23.96 -0.77 29.52
C LYS A 295 -22.95 -0.14 28.56
N ALA A 296 -23.23 -0.15 27.25
CA ALA A 296 -22.37 0.50 26.28
C ALA A 296 -22.35 2.02 26.47
N GLN A 297 -23.52 2.65 26.67
CA GLN A 297 -23.62 4.09 26.92
C GLN A 297 -22.88 4.51 28.19
N GLU A 298 -22.97 3.72 29.26
CA GLU A 298 -22.25 3.96 30.52
C GLU A 298 -20.72 3.92 30.31
N ARG A 299 -20.22 2.86 29.66
CA ARG A 299 -18.79 2.75 29.29
C ARG A 299 -18.32 3.91 28.42
N THR A 300 -19.14 4.38 27.48
CA THR A 300 -18.82 5.53 26.64
C THR A 300 -18.71 6.82 27.48
N LYS A 301 -19.63 7.05 28.42
CA LYS A 301 -19.58 8.20 29.34
C LYS A 301 -18.29 8.16 30.18
N GLU A 302 -17.97 7.01 30.77
CA GLU A 302 -16.74 6.82 31.55
C GLU A 302 -15.47 7.08 30.72
N ALA A 303 -15.42 6.59 29.48
CA ALA A 303 -14.29 6.81 28.58
C ALA A 303 -14.11 8.29 28.21
N ILE A 304 -15.21 9.01 27.98
CA ILE A 304 -15.19 10.46 27.70
C ILE A 304 -14.67 11.23 28.91
N GLU A 305 -15.17 10.91 30.12
CA GLU A 305 -14.69 11.54 31.35
C GLU A 305 -13.20 11.27 31.61
N ARG A 306 -12.74 10.04 31.37
CA ARG A 306 -11.32 9.67 31.47
C ARG A 306 -10.45 10.47 30.48
N ARG A 307 -10.89 10.62 29.23
CA ARG A 307 -10.21 11.47 28.22
C ARG A 307 -10.17 12.94 28.64
N LYS A 308 -11.26 13.48 29.20
CA LYS A 308 -11.29 14.87 29.71
C LYS A 308 -10.31 15.08 30.87
N LYS A 309 -10.25 14.15 31.83
CA LYS A 309 -9.28 14.19 32.94
C LYS A 309 -7.82 14.15 32.45
N LEU A 310 -7.52 13.29 31.46
CA LEU A 310 -6.18 13.20 30.86
C LEU A 310 -5.78 14.46 30.07
N LYS A 311 -6.73 15.14 29.41
CA LYS A 311 -6.46 16.41 28.72
C LYS A 311 -6.32 17.58 29.70
N GLY A 312 -7.09 17.60 30.79
CA GLY A 312 -7.01 18.62 31.84
C GLY A 312 -5.76 18.52 32.73
N ALA A 313 -5.16 17.34 32.86
CA ALA A 313 -3.90 17.14 33.61
C ALA A 313 -2.63 17.49 32.82
N LYS A 314 -2.77 17.89 31.55
CA LYS A 314 -1.67 18.33 30.66
C LYS A 314 -1.62 19.86 30.48
N GLN A 315 -2.49 20.61 31.18
CA GLN A 315 -2.41 22.07 31.33
C GLN A 315 -1.83 22.42 32.70
#